data_AF-A0A9E0KCE8-F1
#
_entry.id   AF-A0A9E0KCE8-F1
#
_cell.length_a   1.000
_cell.length_b   1.000
_cell.length_c   1.000
_cell.angle_alpha   90.00
_cell.angle_beta   90.00
_cell.angle_gamma   90.00
#
_symmetry.space_group_name_H-M   'P 1'
#
loop_
_entity.id
_entity.type
_entity.pdbx_description
1 polymer ?
#
loop_
_entity_poly.entity_id
_entity_poly.type
_entity_poly.pdbx_seq_one_letter_code
_entity_poly.pdbx_strand_id
1 'polypeptide(L)' 'MDTVMAMARTLDMTVVAEGAETDAQAVYLAELGCDYLQGWWLARGLPPAELETWLSGFRPTLPGHVKSVRERLT' A
#
# COMPACT_ATOMS: atom_id res chain seq x y z
N MET A 1 3.92 -10.35 -11.40
CA MET A 1 2.79 -9.69 -10.70
C MET A 1 1.65 -9.36 -11.64
N ASP A 2 1.94 -9.01 -12.90
CA ASP A 2 0.98 -8.58 -13.92
C ASP A 2 -0.23 -9.50 -14.10
N THR A 3 -0.05 -10.83 -14.10
CA THR A 3 -1.16 -11.80 -14.23
C THR A 3 -2.15 -11.72 -13.07
N VAL A 4 -1.65 -11.60 -11.84
CA VAL A 4 -2.49 -11.47 -10.64
C VAL A 4 -3.27 -10.16 -10.67
N MET A 5 -2.59 -9.07 -11.04
CA MET A 5 -3.21 -7.76 -11.19
C MET A 5 -4.29 -7.74 -12.28
N ALA A 6 -4.06 -8.42 -13.40
CA ALA A 6 -5.05 -8.56 -14.46
C ALA A 6 -6.28 -9.36 -13.99
N MET A 7 -6.08 -10.49 -13.31
CA MET A 7 -7.18 -11.27 -12.73
C MET A 7 -7.99 -10.46 -11.72
N ALA A 8 -7.33 -9.75 -10.81
CA ALA A 8 -8.01 -8.94 -9.80
C ALA A 8 -8.87 -7.84 -10.44
N ARG A 9 -8.37 -7.16 -11.47
CA ARG A 9 -9.16 -6.17 -12.24
C ARG A 9 -10.38 -6.80 -12.91
N THR A 10 -10.24 -7.99 -13.51
CA THR A 10 -11.36 -8.70 -14.14
C THR A 10 -12.43 -9.12 -13.13
N LEU A 11 -12.01 -9.43 -11.89
CA LEU A 11 -12.88 -9.88 -10.81
C LEU A 11 -13.38 -8.74 -9.91
N ASP A 12 -13.06 -7.48 -10.23
CA ASP A 12 -13.34 -6.30 -9.40
C ASP A 12 -12.86 -6.46 -7.95
N MET A 13 -11.69 -7.08 -7.79
CA MET A 13 -11.06 -7.34 -6.50
C MET A 13 -10.01 -6.29 -6.18
N THR A 14 -9.98 -5.90 -4.89
CA THR A 14 -8.88 -5.14 -4.31
C THR A 14 -7.65 -6.02 -4.11
N VAL A 15 -6.47 -5.49 -4.40
CA VAL A 15 -5.18 -6.18 -4.17
C VAL A 15 -4.37 -5.50 -3.06
N VAL A 16 -3.87 -6.31 -2.12
CA VAL A 16 -2.83 -5.92 -1.17
C VAL A 16 -1.54 -6.63 -1.57
N ALA A 17 -0.48 -5.88 -1.87
CA ALA A 17 0.85 -6.43 -2.05
C ALA A 17 1.60 -6.42 -0.72
N GLU A 18 1.83 -7.61 -0.16
CA GLU A 18 2.61 -7.81 1.05
C GLU A 18 4.11 -7.99 0.75
N GLY A 19 4.97 -7.57 1.69
CA GLY A 19 6.42 -7.66 1.56
C GLY A 19 7.08 -6.51 0.79
N ALA A 20 6.46 -5.32 0.76
CA ALA A 20 7.11 -4.13 0.21
C ALA A 20 8.23 -3.64 1.15
N GLU A 21 9.49 -3.75 0.73
CA GLU A 21 10.66 -3.43 1.56
C GLU A 21 11.47 -2.22 1.05
N THR A 22 11.34 -1.87 -0.23
CA THR A 22 12.14 -0.83 -0.89
C THR A 22 11.29 0.15 -1.68
N ASP A 23 11.80 1.37 -1.90
CA ASP A 23 11.14 2.38 -2.74
C ASP A 23 10.86 1.85 -4.15
N ALA A 24 11.82 1.15 -4.75
CA ALA A 24 11.68 0.61 -6.11
C ALA A 24 10.53 -0.40 -6.21
N GLN A 25 10.34 -1.25 -5.21
CA GLN A 25 9.21 -2.18 -5.15
C GLN A 25 7.88 -1.44 -4.97
N ALA A 26 7.84 -0.44 -4.07
CA ALA A 26 6.65 0.36 -3.83
C ALA A 26 6.21 1.12 -5.10
N VAL A 27 7.16 1.74 -5.81
CA VAL A 27 6.93 2.43 -7.08
C VAL A 27 6.43 1.46 -8.15
N TYR A 28 7.10 0.32 -8.33
CA TYR A 28 6.68 -0.68 -9.33
C TYR A 28 5.26 -1.20 -9.09
N LEU A 29 4.92 -1.53 -7.83
CA LEU A 29 3.58 -2.03 -7.48
C LEU A 29 2.51 -0.95 -7.63
N ALA A 30 2.83 0.29 -7.30
CA ALA A 30 1.98 1.46 -7.53
C ALA A 30 1.67 1.67 -9.02
N GLU A 31 2.69 1.66 -9.87
CA GLU A 31 2.56 1.82 -11.32
C GLU A 31 1.78 0.67 -11.96
N LEU A 32 1.87 -0.53 -11.39
CA LEU A 32 1.09 -1.69 -11.82
C LEU A 32 -0.39 -1.62 -11.43
N GLY A 33 -0.76 -0.62 -10.62
CA GLY A 33 -2.12 -0.36 -10.16
C GLY A 33 -2.53 -1.17 -8.93
N CYS A 34 -1.59 -1.54 -8.05
CA CYS A 34 -1.91 -2.18 -6.78
C CYS A 34 -2.60 -1.19 -5.83
N ASP A 35 -3.68 -1.62 -5.18
CA ASP A 35 -4.49 -0.74 -4.34
C ASP A 35 -3.83 -0.43 -2.99
N TYR A 36 -3.17 -1.42 -2.39
CA TYR A 36 -2.60 -1.33 -1.06
C TYR A 36 -1.24 -2.02 -0.98
N LEU A 37 -0.35 -1.47 -0.16
CA LEU A 37 0.96 -2.04 0.14
C LEU A 37 1.06 -2.38 1.63
N GLN A 38 1.75 -3.46 1.95
CA GLN A 38 2.17 -3.80 3.31
C GLN A 38 3.64 -4.23 3.29
N GLY A 39 4.44 -3.71 4.20
CA GLY A 39 5.82 -4.16 4.39
C GLY A 39 6.68 -3.14 5.12
N TRP A 40 7.95 -3.50 5.34
CA TRP A 40 8.89 -2.70 6.12
C TRP A 40 9.19 -1.33 5.53
N TRP A 41 8.95 -1.16 4.22
CA TRP A 41 9.01 0.15 3.59
C TRP A 41 8.04 1.16 4.23
N LEU A 42 6.86 0.72 4.67
CA LEU A 42 5.89 1.56 5.41
C LEU A 42 6.22 1.62 6.90
N ALA A 43 6.27 0.44 7.53
CA ALA A 43 6.56 0.27 8.94
C ALA A 43 6.88 -1.19 9.24
N ARG A 44 7.66 -1.42 10.30
CA ARG A 44 7.71 -2.73 10.93
C ARG A 44 6.43 -2.97 11.75
N GLY A 45 6.19 -4.22 12.16
CA GLY A 45 5.10 -4.53 13.09
C GLY A 45 5.23 -3.69 14.36
N LEU A 46 4.18 -2.94 14.68
CA LEU A 46 4.13 -2.03 15.83
C LEU A 46 3.33 -2.68 16.97
N PRO A 47 3.73 -2.49 18.24
CA PRO A 47 2.86 -2.79 19.36
C PRO A 47 1.67 -1.82 19.39
N PRO A 48 0.51 -2.22 19.94
CA PRO A 48 -0.70 -1.39 19.95
C PRO A 48 -0.50 0.01 20.54
N ALA A 49 0.32 0.13 21.58
CA ALA A 49 0.61 1.41 22.26
C ALA A 49 1.33 2.43 21.36
N GLU A 50 2.03 1.98 20.31
CA GLU A 50 2.78 2.84 19.40
C GLU A 50 1.97 3.24 18.16
N LEU A 51 0.85 2.54 17.89
CA LEU A 51 0.07 2.72 16.67
C LEU A 51 -0.49 4.14 16.52
N GLU A 52 -1.11 4.69 17.57
CA GLU A 52 -1.71 6.03 17.51
C GLU A 52 -0.66 7.11 17.24
N THR A 53 0.49 7.00 17.89
CA THR A 53 1.62 7.92 17.70
C THR A 53 2.12 7.82 16.26
N TRP A 54 2.33 6.60 15.77
CA TRP A 54 2.76 6.36 14.39
C TRP A 54 1.76 6.94 13.39
N LEU A 55 0.46 6.65 13.54
CA LEU A 55 -0.61 7.18 12.66
C LEU A 55 -0.65 8.71 12.63
N SER A 56 -0.45 9.36 13.79
CA SER A 56 -0.48 10.83 13.87
C SER A 56 0.68 11.48 13.08
N GLY A 57 1.85 10.86 13.11
CA GLY A 57 3.07 11.30 12.43
C GLY A 57 3.22 10.78 11.00
N PHE A 58 2.42 9.80 10.60
CA PHE A 58 2.57 9.14 9.31
C PHE A 58 2.29 10.12 8.15
N ARG A 59 3.33 10.40 7.37
CA ARG A 59 3.29 11.23 6.15
C ARG A 59 3.99 10.46 5.03
N PRO A 60 3.35 9.43 4.47
CA PRO A 60 3.99 8.67 3.41
C PRO A 60 4.17 9.57 2.19
N THR A 61 5.36 9.56 1.62
CA THR A 61 5.55 10.06 0.25
C THR A 61 5.22 8.90 -0.65
N LEU A 62 3.94 8.79 -1.02
CA LEU A 62 3.47 7.67 -1.85
C LEU A 62 3.98 7.82 -3.29
N PRO A 63 4.41 6.73 -3.95
CA PRO A 63 4.66 6.73 -5.38
C PRO A 63 3.36 7.03 -6.15
N GLY A 64 3.35 8.06 -6.99
CA GLY A 64 2.33 8.28 -8.03
C GLY A 64 0.87 7.94 -7.66
N HIS A 65 0.19 7.17 -8.53
CA HIS A 65 -1.27 6.94 -8.53
C HIS A 65 -1.83 6.13 -7.33
N VAL A 66 -1.04 5.89 -6.27
CA VAL A 66 -1.53 5.22 -5.06
C VAL A 66 -2.48 6.15 -4.33
N LYS A 67 -3.76 5.77 -4.27
CA LYS A 67 -4.81 6.53 -3.60
C LYS A 67 -4.50 6.62 -2.10
N SER A 68 -4.56 7.83 -1.55
CA SER A 68 -4.63 8.00 -0.11
C SER A 68 -5.91 7.34 0.40
N VAL A 69 -5.81 6.50 1.44
CA VAL A 69 -6.95 5.78 2.05
C VAL A 69 -8.07 6.73 2.51
N ARG A 70 -7.80 8.04 2.63
CA ARG A 70 -8.81 9.07 2.95
C ARG A 70 -9.90 9.23 1.88
N GLU A 71 -9.72 8.78 0.65
CA GLU A 71 -10.64 9.06 -0.47
C GLU A 71 -11.78 8.03 -0.66
N ARG A 72 -11.88 6.98 0.17
CA ARG A 72 -12.90 5.90 0.04
C ARG A 72 -13.92 5.80 1.19
N LEU A 73 -14.06 6.84 2.02
CA LEU A 73 -15.00 6.85 3.17
C LEU A 73 -16.23 7.76 2.98
N THR A 74 -16.66 8.00 1.73
CA THR A 74 -17.97 8.62 1.43
C THR A 74 -18.83 7.68 0.59
#